data_AF-A0A7K0N6R6-F1
#
_entry.id   AF-A0A7K0N6R6-F1
#
_cell.length_a   1.000
_cell.length_b   1.000
_cell.length_c   1.000
_cell.angle_alpha   90.00
_cell.angle_beta   90.00
_cell.angle_gamma   90.00
#
_symmetry.space_group_name_H-M   'P 1'
#
loop_
_entity.id
_entity.type
_entity.pdbx_description
1 polymer ?
#
loop_
_entity_poly.entity_id
_entity_poly.type
_entity_poly.pdbx_seq_one_letter_code
_entity_poly.pdbx_strand_id
1 'polypeptide(L)'
;MSLPAPNLDDRSFQDLVDEAKRLVQLRCPEWTDNNVADPGVTLIETFAFMVDQLIYRLNRVPDLNYIKFLDLLGEQLRPPSAAIAPVRFSLAVPKATNVLIPAGTLVSTARRGQEPPISFSTQIDLDLVSVSLQHILTQAVGQEAVPQGQSIAEHSEFSCFSDVPQVGDALYVGLTQAAPNCIVRISVDCRIEGIGVDPLRPPLITEGWDGQQWTRIHLIKDTTGGLNQRGTIEIYI
;
A
#
# COMPACT_ATOMS: atom_id res chain seq x y z
N MET A 1 -0.82 -15.37 14.38
CA MET A 1 -0.03 -16.35 15.13
C MET A 1 -0.72 -17.69 14.99
N SER A 2 -0.07 -18.70 14.42
CA SER A 2 -0.61 -20.06 14.40
C SER A 2 -0.64 -20.61 15.83
N LEU A 3 -1.71 -21.31 16.18
CA LEU A 3 -1.74 -22.09 17.42
C LEU A 3 -0.67 -23.19 17.31
N PRO A 4 0.14 -23.42 18.34
CA PRO A 4 1.15 -24.48 18.30
C PRO A 4 0.46 -25.83 18.12
N ALA A 5 1.02 -26.68 17.26
CA ALA A 5 0.51 -28.04 17.09
C ALA A 5 0.61 -28.79 18.43
N PRO A 6 -0.45 -29.49 18.87
CA PRO A 6 -0.40 -30.25 20.11
C PRO A 6 0.57 -31.42 19.96
N ASN A 7 1.40 -31.63 20.97
CA ASN A 7 2.22 -32.83 21.09
C ASN A 7 1.31 -33.97 21.57
N LEU A 8 1.08 -34.98 20.72
CA LEU A 8 0.16 -36.09 21.05
C LEU A 8 0.79 -37.09 22.02
N ASP A 9 2.11 -37.25 21.96
CA ASP A 9 2.89 -38.07 22.88
C ASP A 9 4.23 -37.35 23.15
N ASP A 10 4.51 -37.09 24.42
CA ASP A 10 5.65 -36.31 24.91
C ASP A 10 6.80 -37.17 25.46
N ARG A 11 6.67 -38.50 25.39
CA ARG A 11 7.73 -39.42 25.83
C ARG A 11 8.95 -39.33 24.93
N SER A 12 10.12 -39.17 25.55
CA SER A 12 11.41 -39.27 24.88
C SER A 12 11.90 -40.72 24.86
N PHE A 13 12.90 -40.99 24.02
CA PHE A 13 13.68 -42.23 24.06
C PHE A 13 14.07 -42.67 25.47
N GLN A 14 14.56 -41.74 26.30
CA GLN A 14 15.03 -42.06 27.64
C GLN A 14 13.88 -42.48 28.55
N ASP A 15 12.72 -41.80 28.44
CA ASP A 15 11.52 -42.16 29.20
C ASP A 15 11.06 -43.58 28.87
N LEU A 16 11.15 -43.97 27.59
CA LEU A 16 10.81 -45.32 27.13
C LEU A 16 11.78 -46.38 27.68
N VAL A 17 13.09 -46.09 27.69
CA VAL A 17 14.11 -46.99 28.25
C VAL A 17 13.94 -47.15 29.75
N ASP A 18 13.71 -46.05 30.47
CA ASP A 18 13.56 -46.06 31.93
C ASP A 18 12.27 -46.75 32.37
N GLU A 19 11.17 -46.56 31.63
CA GLU A 19 9.92 -47.28 31.85
C GLU A 19 10.09 -48.79 31.62
N ALA A 20 10.75 -49.19 30.52
CA ALA A 20 11.02 -50.59 30.24
C ALA A 20 11.90 -51.24 31.31
N LYS A 21 12.97 -50.56 31.76
CA LYS A 21 13.83 -51.04 32.86
C LYS A 21 13.04 -51.21 34.16
N ARG A 22 12.13 -50.29 34.48
CA ARG A 22 11.24 -50.39 35.65
C ARG A 22 10.32 -51.60 35.57
N LEU A 23 9.79 -51.90 34.38
CA LEU A 23 8.95 -53.08 34.15
C LEU A 23 9.75 -54.38 34.29
N VAL A 24 10.98 -54.44 33.78
CA VAL A 24 11.88 -55.58 33.94
C VAL A 24 12.14 -55.89 35.41
N GLN A 25 12.47 -54.88 36.22
CA GLN A 25 12.71 -55.07 37.66
C GLN A 25 11.50 -55.63 38.40
N LEU A 26 10.28 -55.29 37.97
CA LEU A 26 9.05 -55.77 38.58
C LEU A 26 8.65 -57.18 38.12
N ARG A 27 8.92 -57.52 36.86
CA ARG A 27 8.38 -58.71 36.20
C ARG A 27 9.39 -59.85 36.05
N CYS A 28 10.68 -59.54 36.01
CA CYS A 28 11.77 -60.48 35.78
C CYS A 28 12.87 -60.32 36.86
N PRO A 29 12.57 -60.56 38.14
CA PRO A 29 13.53 -60.38 39.24
C PRO A 29 14.77 -61.27 39.13
N GLU A 30 14.71 -62.35 38.35
CA GLU A 30 15.83 -63.23 38.02
C GLU A 30 16.87 -62.59 37.09
N TRP A 31 16.53 -61.50 36.39
CA TRP A 31 17.44 -60.80 35.50
C TRP A 31 18.24 -59.74 36.27
N THR A 32 19.46 -60.11 36.66
CA THR A 32 20.29 -59.31 37.56
C THR A 32 21.30 -58.40 36.86
N ASP A 33 21.70 -58.73 35.63
CA ASP A 33 22.66 -57.93 34.86
C ASP A 33 21.95 -56.87 34.00
N ASN A 34 21.98 -55.62 34.47
CA ASN A 34 21.35 -54.48 33.81
C ASN A 34 22.39 -53.49 33.24
N ASN A 35 23.60 -53.97 32.94
CA ASN A 35 24.65 -53.15 32.36
C ASN A 35 24.29 -52.72 30.92
N VAL A 36 24.86 -51.62 30.44
CA VAL A 36 24.68 -51.11 29.07
C VAL A 36 25.13 -52.14 28.02
N ALA A 37 26.10 -52.99 28.35
CA ALA A 37 26.59 -54.05 27.48
C ALA A 37 25.71 -55.32 27.46
N ASP A 38 24.65 -55.38 28.27
CA ASP A 38 23.75 -56.53 28.29
C ASP A 38 22.90 -56.59 27.01
N PRO A 39 22.82 -57.75 26.33
CA PRO A 39 22.00 -57.90 25.13
C PRO A 39 20.51 -57.59 25.34
N GLY A 40 19.97 -57.83 26.54
CA GLY A 40 18.59 -57.50 26.88
C GLY A 40 18.37 -55.98 26.95
N VAL A 41 19.32 -55.24 27.54
CA VAL A 41 19.31 -53.77 27.52
C VAL A 41 19.43 -53.22 26.10
N THR A 42 20.26 -53.84 25.25
CA THR A 42 20.39 -53.47 23.82
C THR A 42 19.07 -53.66 23.07
N LEU A 43 18.31 -54.72 23.35
CA LEU A 43 16.98 -54.92 22.78
C LEU A 43 16.00 -53.85 23.25
N ILE A 44 16.00 -53.51 24.55
CA ILE A 44 15.16 -52.43 25.10
C ILE A 44 15.45 -51.12 24.38
N GLU A 45 16.72 -50.75 24.22
CA GLU A 45 17.13 -49.53 23.51
C GLU A 45 16.70 -49.58 22.03
N THR A 46 16.82 -50.73 21.37
CA THR A 46 16.40 -50.89 19.97
C THR A 46 14.89 -50.68 19.82
N PHE A 47 14.07 -51.26 20.69
CA PHE A 47 12.62 -51.08 20.66
C PHE A 47 12.20 -49.67 21.08
N ALA A 48 12.85 -49.08 22.08
CA ALA A 48 12.64 -47.69 22.48
C ALA A 48 12.91 -46.73 21.31
N PHE A 49 13.99 -46.97 20.55
CA PHE A 49 14.29 -46.21 19.34
C PHE A 49 13.19 -46.36 18.28
N MET A 50 12.70 -47.59 18.04
CA MET A 50 11.60 -47.80 17.09
C MET A 50 10.31 -47.07 17.51
N VAL A 51 9.98 -47.08 18.79
CA VAL A 51 8.80 -46.39 19.33
C VAL A 51 8.98 -44.87 19.28
N ASP A 52 10.15 -44.35 19.61
CA ASP A 52 10.49 -42.93 19.50
C ASP A 52 10.26 -42.42 18.05
N GLN A 53 10.66 -43.20 17.03
CA GLN A 53 10.37 -42.87 15.64
C GLN A 53 8.87 -42.91 15.28
N LEU A 54 8.07 -43.75 15.94
CA LEU A 54 6.61 -43.78 15.77
C LEU A 54 5.96 -42.57 16.43
N ILE A 55 6.39 -42.22 17.65
CA ILE A 55 5.95 -41.01 18.38
C ILE A 55 6.22 -39.77 17.52
N TYR A 56 7.41 -39.65 16.95
CA TYR A 56 7.74 -38.57 16.02
C TYR A 56 6.76 -38.45 14.85
N ARG A 57 6.37 -39.57 14.23
CA ARG A 57 5.41 -39.57 13.11
C ARG A 57 4.00 -39.24 13.58
N LEU A 58 3.58 -39.74 14.73
CA LEU A 58 2.29 -39.44 15.34
C LEU A 58 2.14 -37.94 15.59
N ASN A 59 3.18 -37.30 16.11
CA ASN A 59 3.19 -35.87 16.40
C ASN A 59 3.14 -34.97 15.15
N ARG A 60 3.26 -35.53 13.93
CA ARG A 60 3.03 -34.82 12.66
C ARG A 60 1.60 -34.94 12.14
N VAL A 61 0.77 -35.81 12.72
CA VAL A 61 -0.64 -36.01 12.32
C VAL A 61 -1.48 -34.74 12.50
N PRO A 62 -1.35 -33.95 13.58
CA PRO A 62 -2.13 -32.71 13.73
C PRO A 62 -1.92 -31.72 12.57
N ASP A 63 -0.68 -31.51 12.13
CA ASP A 63 -0.37 -30.63 11.01
C ASP A 63 -0.97 -31.15 9.69
N LEU A 64 -0.89 -32.47 9.46
CA LEU A 64 -1.49 -33.09 8.28
C LEU A 64 -3.02 -32.95 8.30
N ASN A 65 -3.65 -33.17 9.45
CA ASN A 65 -5.09 -33.02 9.63
C ASN A 65 -5.52 -31.57 9.38
N TYR A 66 -4.75 -30.58 9.86
CA TYR A 66 -5.01 -29.17 9.60
C TYR A 66 -5.06 -28.88 8.10
N ILE A 67 -4.06 -29.33 7.34
CA ILE A 67 -4.03 -29.17 5.87
C ILE A 67 -5.24 -29.88 5.22
N LYS A 68 -5.59 -31.08 5.69
CA LYS A 68 -6.74 -31.83 5.17
C LYS A 68 -8.09 -31.21 5.50
N PHE A 69 -8.23 -30.58 6.66
CA PHE A 69 -9.44 -29.82 6.97
C PHE A 69 -9.56 -28.57 6.09
N LEU A 70 -8.45 -27.88 5.81
CA LEU A 70 -8.46 -26.78 4.84
C LEU A 70 -8.89 -27.26 3.45
N ASP A 71 -8.35 -28.39 2.98
CA ASP A 71 -8.73 -29.02 1.71
C ASP A 71 -10.24 -29.38 1.67
N LEU A 72 -10.78 -29.94 2.75
CA LEU A 72 -12.22 -30.23 2.88
C LEU A 72 -13.12 -28.99 2.91
N LEU A 73 -12.62 -27.89 3.46
CA LEU A 73 -13.30 -26.58 3.41
C LEU A 73 -13.22 -25.93 2.02
N GLY A 74 -12.47 -26.52 1.09
CA GLY A 74 -12.23 -25.96 -0.24
C GLY A 74 -11.22 -24.81 -0.24
N GLU A 75 -10.47 -24.62 0.85
CA GLU A 75 -9.43 -23.62 0.94
C GLU A 75 -8.23 -24.03 0.09
N GLN A 76 -7.81 -23.13 -0.79
CA GLN A 76 -6.66 -23.33 -1.67
C GLN A 76 -5.63 -22.23 -1.43
N LEU A 77 -4.36 -22.58 -1.61
CA LEU A 77 -3.30 -21.58 -1.65
C LEU A 77 -3.59 -20.60 -2.78
N ARG A 78 -3.77 -19.33 -2.42
CA ARG A 78 -3.97 -18.28 -3.42
C ARG A 78 -2.70 -18.19 -4.28
N PRO A 79 -2.83 -18.19 -5.61
CA PRO A 79 -1.67 -18.00 -6.47
C PRO A 79 -1.01 -16.64 -6.18
N PRO A 80 0.30 -16.50 -6.41
CA PRO A 80 0.94 -15.20 -6.31
C PRO A 80 0.25 -14.21 -7.26
N SER A 81 -0.18 -13.07 -6.71
CA SER A 81 -0.80 -11.98 -7.49
C SER A 81 0.24 -10.96 -7.91
N ALA A 82 0.08 -10.39 -9.11
CA ALA A 82 0.93 -9.29 -9.58
C ALA A 82 0.84 -8.08 -8.64
N ALA A 83 1.99 -7.43 -8.40
CA ALA A 83 2.02 -6.18 -7.64
C ALA A 83 1.43 -5.05 -8.49
N ILE A 84 0.68 -4.14 -7.84
CA ILE A 84 0.08 -2.97 -8.47
C ILE A 84 0.60 -1.73 -7.75
N ALA A 85 1.05 -0.73 -8.51
CA ALA A 85 1.53 0.53 -7.97
C ALA A 85 1.11 1.69 -8.89
N PRO A 86 0.74 2.86 -8.32
CA PRO A 86 0.52 4.06 -9.12
C PRO A 86 1.86 4.56 -9.69
N VAL A 87 1.83 5.02 -10.94
CA VAL A 87 2.98 5.65 -11.60
C VAL A 87 2.59 7.02 -12.12
N ARG A 88 3.49 8.00 -11.95
CA ARG A 88 3.32 9.35 -12.47
C ARG A 88 4.21 9.53 -13.69
N PHE A 89 3.61 9.96 -14.80
CA PHE A 89 4.35 10.43 -15.96
C PHE A 89 4.44 11.96 -15.92
N SER A 90 5.62 12.48 -16.21
CA SER A 90 5.86 13.93 -16.32
C SER A 90 6.61 14.22 -17.61
N LEU A 91 6.11 15.20 -18.37
CA LEU A 91 6.82 15.70 -19.54
C LEU A 91 8.02 16.54 -19.08
N ALA A 92 9.22 16.23 -19.60
CA ALA A 92 10.42 17.03 -19.32
C ALA A 92 10.35 18.41 -19.99
N VAL A 93 9.67 18.50 -21.14
CA VAL A 93 9.45 19.74 -21.89
C VAL A 93 7.96 19.84 -22.21
N PRO A 94 7.30 20.99 -21.96
CA PRO A 94 5.92 21.19 -22.36
C PRO A 94 5.75 20.97 -23.85
N LYS A 95 4.73 20.19 -24.24
CA LYS A 95 4.36 19.98 -25.64
C LYS A 95 3.03 20.66 -25.92
N ALA A 96 2.90 21.24 -27.11
CA ALA A 96 1.65 21.86 -27.57
C ALA A 96 0.59 20.85 -28.01
N THR A 97 0.96 19.57 -28.15
CA THR A 97 0.07 18.49 -28.57
C THR A 97 -0.10 17.46 -27.46
N ASN A 98 -1.27 16.83 -27.41
CA ASN A 98 -1.54 15.73 -26.50
C ASN A 98 -0.60 14.56 -26.78
N VAL A 99 -0.18 13.85 -25.74
CA VAL A 99 0.71 12.69 -25.83
C VAL A 99 0.01 11.47 -25.25
N LEU A 100 -0.26 10.49 -26.10
CA LEU A 100 -0.79 9.20 -25.68
C LEU A 100 0.33 8.32 -25.12
N ILE A 101 0.14 7.81 -23.90
CA ILE A 101 0.91 6.72 -23.32
C ILE A 101 0.03 5.47 -23.38
N PRO A 102 0.31 4.50 -24.27
CA PRO A 102 -0.54 3.34 -24.44
C PRO A 102 -0.48 2.40 -23.23
N ALA A 103 -1.54 1.63 -23.03
CA ALA A 103 -1.56 0.45 -22.19
C ALA A 103 -0.45 -0.52 -22.63
N GLY A 104 0.17 -1.20 -21.66
CA GLY A 104 1.33 -2.05 -21.90
C GLY A 104 2.67 -1.31 -21.94
N THR A 105 2.71 0.00 -21.70
CA THR A 105 3.96 0.75 -21.54
C THR A 105 4.75 0.18 -20.37
N LEU A 106 6.00 -0.21 -20.63
CA LEU A 106 6.86 -0.83 -19.63
C LEU A 106 7.56 0.24 -18.78
N VAL A 107 7.47 0.08 -17.45
CA VAL A 107 8.17 0.90 -16.46
C VAL A 107 8.96 -0.02 -15.56
N SER A 108 10.23 0.31 -15.30
CA SER A 108 11.11 -0.53 -14.49
C SER A 108 11.58 0.19 -13.24
N THR A 109 11.76 -0.56 -12.15
CA THR A 109 12.39 -0.02 -10.94
C THR A 109 13.83 0.38 -11.22
N ALA A 110 14.35 1.37 -10.48
CA ALA A 110 15.77 1.64 -10.47
C ALA A 110 16.55 0.40 -10.00
N ARG A 111 17.68 0.11 -10.63
CA ARG A 111 18.53 -1.02 -10.24
C ARG A 111 19.10 -0.75 -8.85
N ARG A 112 18.80 -1.60 -7.87
CA ARG A 112 19.43 -1.58 -6.55
C ARG A 112 20.37 -2.78 -6.42
N GLY A 113 21.67 -2.50 -6.30
CA GLY A 113 22.68 -3.54 -6.15
C GLY A 113 22.78 -4.45 -7.39
N GLN A 114 22.82 -5.77 -7.17
CA GLN A 114 23.02 -6.76 -8.24
C GLN A 114 21.72 -7.34 -8.80
N GLU A 115 20.57 -7.12 -8.16
CA GLU A 115 19.30 -7.70 -8.60
C GLU A 115 18.85 -7.10 -9.95
N PRO A 116 18.21 -7.91 -10.82
CA PRO A 116 17.60 -7.40 -12.03
C PRO A 116 16.45 -6.45 -11.69
N PRO A 117 16.23 -5.38 -12.47
CA PRO A 117 15.11 -4.48 -12.24
C PRO A 117 13.78 -5.21 -12.45
N ILE A 118 12.80 -4.88 -11.62
CA ILE A 118 11.44 -5.40 -11.76
C ILE A 118 10.70 -4.50 -12.76
N SER A 119 10.15 -5.11 -13.81
CA SER A 119 9.35 -4.42 -14.82
C SER A 119 7.86 -4.56 -14.52
N PHE A 120 7.16 -3.44 -14.65
CA PHE A 120 5.72 -3.29 -14.60
C PHE A 120 5.21 -2.84 -15.97
N SER A 121 3.93 -3.06 -16.24
CA SER A 121 3.24 -2.53 -17.42
C SER A 121 2.05 -1.67 -17.01
N THR A 122 1.79 -0.60 -17.78
CA THR A 122 0.55 0.17 -17.62
C THR A 122 -0.65 -0.69 -18.04
N GLN A 123 -1.78 -0.54 -17.33
CA GLN A 123 -3.00 -1.33 -17.60
C GLN A 123 -3.97 -0.63 -18.56
N ILE A 124 -3.93 0.70 -18.61
CA ILE A 124 -4.82 1.54 -19.39
C ILE A 124 -4.02 2.57 -20.18
N ASP A 125 -4.63 3.06 -21.25
CA ASP A 125 -4.13 4.21 -22.00
C ASP A 125 -4.21 5.46 -21.11
N LEU A 126 -3.20 6.32 -21.22
CA LEU A 126 -3.13 7.62 -20.53
C LEU A 126 -2.86 8.72 -21.56
N ASP A 127 -3.83 9.60 -21.74
CA ASP A 127 -3.67 10.80 -22.55
C ASP A 127 -3.11 11.94 -21.69
N LEU A 128 -1.86 12.33 -21.95
CA LEU A 128 -1.31 13.56 -21.40
C LEU A 128 -1.82 14.74 -22.24
N VAL A 129 -2.87 15.39 -21.73
CA VAL A 129 -3.51 16.51 -22.39
C VAL A 129 -2.70 17.80 -22.20
N SER A 130 -2.44 18.52 -23.29
CA SER A 130 -1.79 19.83 -23.22
C SER A 130 -2.82 20.91 -22.91
N VAL A 131 -2.78 21.44 -21.68
CA VAL A 131 -3.69 22.49 -21.21
C VAL A 131 -2.94 23.77 -20.91
N SER A 132 -3.62 24.90 -21.10
CA SER A 132 -3.19 26.20 -20.63
C SER A 132 -4.33 26.88 -19.87
N LEU A 133 -3.97 27.87 -19.05
CA LEU A 133 -4.93 28.74 -18.42
C LEU A 133 -5.70 29.53 -19.49
N GLN A 134 -7.03 29.47 -19.46
CA GLN A 134 -7.91 30.21 -20.37
C GLN A 134 -8.70 31.30 -19.65
N HIS A 135 -9.22 30.99 -18.46
CA HIS A 135 -10.05 31.90 -17.69
C HIS A 135 -9.67 31.85 -16.22
N ILE A 136 -9.69 33.01 -15.56
CA ILE A 136 -9.79 33.10 -14.10
C ILE A 136 -11.06 33.88 -13.80
N LEU A 137 -11.86 33.37 -12.86
CA LEU A 137 -12.96 34.13 -12.28
C LEU A 137 -12.84 34.13 -10.77
N THR A 138 -13.27 35.21 -10.14
CA THR A 138 -13.43 35.29 -8.70
C THR A 138 -14.89 35.53 -8.37
N GLN A 139 -15.39 34.92 -7.31
CA GLN A 139 -16.77 35.05 -6.89
C GLN A 139 -16.81 35.23 -5.38
N ALA A 140 -17.37 36.34 -4.94
CA ALA A 140 -17.79 36.50 -3.56
C ALA A 140 -19.12 35.76 -3.34
N VAL A 141 -19.32 35.23 -2.12
CA VAL A 141 -20.55 34.50 -1.80
C VAL A 141 -21.81 35.33 -2.11
N GLY A 142 -22.75 34.74 -2.84
CA GLY A 142 -24.01 35.38 -3.24
C GLY A 142 -23.90 36.43 -4.35
N GLN A 143 -22.72 36.63 -4.94
CA GLN A 143 -22.51 37.52 -6.09
C GLN A 143 -22.28 36.72 -7.38
N GLU A 144 -22.33 37.39 -8.53
CA GLU A 144 -21.94 36.79 -9.80
C GLU A 144 -20.42 36.66 -9.91
N ALA A 145 -19.96 35.64 -10.64
CA ALA A 145 -18.53 35.44 -10.88
C ALA A 145 -17.98 36.54 -11.81
N VAL A 146 -16.92 37.20 -11.37
CA VAL A 146 -16.27 38.28 -12.09
C VAL A 146 -15.05 37.73 -12.86
N PRO A 147 -15.00 37.87 -14.19
CA PRO A 147 -13.85 37.41 -14.96
C PRO A 147 -12.64 38.33 -14.74
N GLN A 148 -11.48 37.75 -14.45
CA GLN A 148 -10.21 38.45 -14.23
C GLN A 148 -9.31 38.45 -15.49
N GLY A 149 -9.93 38.36 -16.67
CA GLY A 149 -9.21 38.21 -17.95
C GLY A 149 -8.30 39.40 -18.27
N GLN A 150 -8.72 40.63 -17.91
CA GLN A 150 -7.89 41.83 -18.11
C GLN A 150 -6.64 41.79 -17.22
N SER A 151 -6.79 41.42 -15.94
CA SER A 151 -5.65 41.31 -15.02
C SER A 151 -4.64 40.25 -15.44
N ILE A 152 -5.11 39.12 -16.00
CA ILE A 152 -4.22 38.11 -16.58
C ILE A 152 -3.43 38.68 -17.77
N ALA A 153 -4.10 39.40 -18.67
CA ALA A 153 -3.47 39.96 -19.87
C ALA A 153 -2.45 41.06 -19.55
N GLU A 154 -2.73 41.86 -18.52
CA GLU A 154 -1.86 42.95 -18.06
C GLU A 154 -0.82 42.51 -17.03
N HIS A 155 -0.85 41.24 -16.60
CA HIS A 155 -0.06 40.71 -15.48
C HIS A 155 -0.22 41.56 -14.19
N SER A 156 -1.42 42.04 -13.92
CA SER A 156 -1.73 42.84 -12.74
C SER A 156 -2.31 41.97 -11.61
N GLU A 157 -2.19 42.48 -10.39
CA GLU A 157 -2.69 41.82 -9.18
C GLU A 157 -4.22 41.93 -9.10
N PHE A 158 -4.87 40.91 -8.55
CA PHE A 158 -6.31 40.89 -8.28
C PHE A 158 -6.59 40.10 -6.99
N SER A 159 -7.67 40.45 -6.30
CA SER A 159 -8.10 39.75 -5.07
C SER A 159 -8.79 38.44 -5.42
N CYS A 160 -8.30 37.33 -4.88
CA CYS A 160 -8.89 36.00 -5.10
C CYS A 160 -10.21 35.80 -4.33
N PHE A 161 -10.36 36.49 -3.20
CA PHE A 161 -11.51 36.41 -2.28
C PHE A 161 -11.93 37.82 -1.85
N SER A 162 -13.03 37.92 -1.10
CA SER A 162 -13.46 39.17 -0.48
C SER A 162 -12.43 39.65 0.57
N ASP A 163 -12.43 40.96 0.89
CA ASP A 163 -11.54 41.57 1.91
C ASP A 163 -11.56 40.81 3.24
N VAL A 164 -12.74 40.32 3.63
CA VAL A 164 -12.92 39.33 4.69
C VAL A 164 -13.46 38.06 4.03
N PRO A 165 -12.62 37.03 3.81
CA PRO A 165 -13.05 35.81 3.11
C PRO A 165 -14.21 35.13 3.82
N GLN A 166 -15.26 34.80 3.06
CA GLN A 166 -16.42 34.06 3.56
C GLN A 166 -16.45 32.63 3.02
N VAL A 167 -17.13 31.73 3.75
CA VAL A 167 -17.40 30.38 3.24
C VAL A 167 -18.28 30.51 2.00
N GLY A 168 -17.79 30.04 0.86
CA GLY A 168 -18.45 30.16 -0.44
C GLY A 168 -17.80 31.16 -1.38
N ASP A 169 -16.82 31.94 -0.93
CA ASP A 169 -15.95 32.67 -1.85
C ASP A 169 -15.13 31.66 -2.67
N ALA A 170 -15.04 31.88 -3.98
CA ALA A 170 -14.46 30.93 -4.91
C ALA A 170 -13.52 31.59 -5.93
N LEU A 171 -12.40 30.92 -6.17
CA LEU A 171 -11.48 31.19 -7.27
C LEU A 171 -11.64 30.08 -8.32
N TYR A 172 -12.10 30.44 -9.51
CA TYR A 172 -12.27 29.53 -10.63
C TYR A 172 -11.08 29.62 -11.57
N VAL A 173 -10.53 28.46 -11.92
CA VAL A 173 -9.43 28.31 -12.88
C VAL A 173 -9.95 27.50 -14.07
N GLY A 174 -10.23 28.18 -15.18
CA GLY A 174 -10.67 27.58 -16.43
C GLY A 174 -9.49 27.20 -17.31
N LEU A 175 -9.40 25.92 -17.67
CA LEU A 175 -8.41 25.38 -18.60
C LEU A 175 -8.96 25.38 -20.04
N THR A 176 -8.07 25.37 -21.03
CA THR A 176 -8.44 25.32 -22.46
C THR A 176 -9.21 24.07 -22.89
N GLN A 177 -9.07 22.98 -22.15
CA GLN A 177 -9.79 21.73 -22.35
C GLN A 177 -9.79 20.91 -21.06
N ALA A 178 -10.65 19.89 -20.97
CA ALA A 178 -10.64 18.94 -19.87
C ALA A 178 -9.34 18.11 -19.89
N ALA A 179 -8.76 17.85 -18.72
CA ALA A 179 -7.54 17.07 -18.56
C ALA A 179 -7.73 15.94 -17.54
N PRO A 180 -8.61 14.95 -17.82
CA PRO A 180 -8.86 13.86 -16.89
C PRO A 180 -7.60 13.00 -16.70
N ASN A 181 -7.46 12.41 -15.52
CA ASN A 181 -6.31 11.62 -15.09
C ASN A 181 -4.96 12.35 -15.18
N CYS A 182 -4.97 13.68 -15.15
CA CYS A 182 -3.76 14.49 -15.24
C CYS A 182 -3.46 15.17 -13.91
N ILE A 183 -2.17 15.46 -13.69
CA ILE A 183 -1.75 16.32 -12.59
C ILE A 183 -1.57 17.73 -13.15
N VAL A 184 -2.43 18.65 -12.71
CA VAL A 184 -2.31 20.05 -13.06
C VAL A 184 -1.52 20.76 -11.98
N ARG A 185 -0.44 21.44 -12.39
CA ARG A 185 0.35 22.30 -11.52
C ARG A 185 0.02 23.75 -11.83
N ILE A 186 -0.49 24.47 -10.84
CA ILE A 186 -0.76 25.90 -10.91
C ILE A 186 0.35 26.61 -10.14
N SER A 187 1.08 27.49 -10.82
CA SER A 187 2.06 28.37 -10.18
C SER A 187 1.37 29.67 -9.81
N VAL A 188 1.45 30.05 -8.54
CA VAL A 188 0.80 31.25 -8.02
C VAL A 188 1.87 32.20 -7.50
N ASP A 189 1.76 33.46 -7.89
CA ASP A 189 2.49 34.57 -7.30
C ASP A 189 1.49 35.44 -6.53
N CYS A 190 1.64 35.50 -5.21
CA CYS A 190 0.70 36.19 -4.32
C CYS A 190 1.44 36.85 -3.17
N ARG A 191 0.81 37.89 -2.62
CA ARG A 191 1.29 38.60 -1.43
C ARG A 191 0.63 38.02 -0.18
N ILE A 192 1.36 38.06 0.93
CA ILE A 192 0.85 37.58 2.22
C ILE A 192 -0.15 38.61 2.75
N GLU A 193 -1.44 38.28 2.70
CA GLU A 193 -2.51 39.08 3.31
C GLU A 193 -3.36 38.29 4.32
N GLY A 194 -3.37 36.95 4.24
CA GLY A 194 -4.12 36.09 5.15
C GLY A 194 -3.50 35.99 6.55
N ILE A 195 -3.88 36.91 7.45
CA ILE A 195 -3.45 36.88 8.85
C ILE A 195 -4.16 35.73 9.57
N GLY A 196 -3.40 34.82 10.20
CA GLY A 196 -3.95 33.76 11.07
C GLY A 196 -4.35 32.47 10.34
N VAL A 197 -4.09 32.34 9.04
CA VAL A 197 -4.27 31.08 8.31
C VAL A 197 -3.14 30.11 8.67
N ASP A 198 -3.47 28.87 9.06
CA ASP A 198 -2.48 27.80 9.17
C ASP A 198 -2.06 27.35 7.76
N PRO A 199 -0.80 27.57 7.34
CA PRO A 199 -0.34 27.23 6.00
C PRO A 199 -0.42 25.72 5.69
N LEU A 200 -0.43 24.86 6.72
CA LEU A 200 -0.53 23.41 6.56
C LEU A 200 -1.98 22.93 6.45
N ARG A 201 -2.95 23.75 6.85
CA ARG A 201 -4.38 23.47 6.82
C ARG A 201 -5.17 24.73 6.47
N PRO A 202 -4.96 25.30 5.29
CA PRO A 202 -5.72 26.47 4.88
C PRO A 202 -7.20 26.09 4.72
N PRO A 203 -8.15 27.03 4.96
CA PRO A 203 -9.58 26.79 4.85
C PRO A 203 -10.05 26.76 3.39
N LEU A 204 -9.32 26.05 2.52
CA LEU A 204 -9.61 25.91 1.11
C LEU A 204 -10.10 24.49 0.80
N ILE A 205 -11.12 24.41 -0.05
CA ILE A 205 -11.58 23.15 -0.65
C ILE A 205 -11.24 23.21 -2.13
N THR A 206 -10.66 22.13 -2.64
CA THR A 206 -10.34 22.01 -4.06
C THR A 206 -11.37 21.12 -4.74
N GLU A 207 -12.03 21.67 -5.76
CA GLU A 207 -13.05 20.98 -6.54
C GLU A 207 -12.74 21.10 -8.03
N GLY A 208 -13.19 20.10 -8.80
CA GLY A 208 -13.13 20.06 -10.25
C GLY A 208 -14.53 19.92 -10.82
N TRP A 209 -14.79 20.62 -11.93
CA TRP A 209 -16.05 20.51 -12.66
C TRP A 209 -15.97 19.34 -13.65
N ASP A 210 -16.86 18.36 -13.52
CA ASP A 210 -16.91 17.18 -14.40
C ASP A 210 -17.77 17.39 -15.66
N GLY A 211 -18.34 18.57 -15.83
CA GLY A 211 -19.33 18.89 -16.87
C GLY A 211 -20.76 18.99 -16.36
N GLN A 212 -21.05 18.46 -15.17
CA GLN A 212 -22.39 18.43 -14.57
C GLN A 212 -22.43 18.95 -13.13
N GLN A 213 -21.40 18.65 -12.34
CA GLN A 213 -21.31 19.04 -10.94
C GLN A 213 -19.86 19.30 -10.51
N TRP A 214 -19.73 20.07 -9.43
CA TRP A 214 -18.44 20.24 -8.74
C TRP A 214 -18.20 19.02 -7.86
N THR A 215 -17.06 18.36 -8.06
CA THR A 215 -16.65 17.22 -7.26
C THR A 215 -15.32 17.51 -6.59
N ARG A 216 -15.16 17.06 -5.34
CA ARG A 216 -13.89 17.22 -4.62
C ARG A 216 -12.77 16.45 -5.33
N ILE A 217 -11.68 17.12 -5.61
CA ILE A 217 -10.51 16.55 -6.28
C ILE A 217 -9.33 16.36 -5.32
N HIS A 218 -8.39 15.50 -5.69
CA HIS A 218 -7.27 15.17 -4.82
C HIS A 218 -6.17 16.23 -4.94
N LEU A 219 -6.00 17.02 -3.87
CA LEU A 219 -4.86 17.92 -3.70
C LEU A 219 -3.61 17.10 -3.35
N ILE A 220 -2.65 17.04 -4.27
CA ILE A 220 -1.38 16.32 -4.08
C ILE A 220 -0.45 17.14 -3.19
N LYS A 221 -0.34 18.45 -3.48
CA LYS A 221 0.58 19.34 -2.79
C LYS A 221 0.16 20.80 -2.95
N ASP A 222 0.21 21.56 -1.86
CA ASP A 222 0.13 23.02 -1.89
C ASP A 222 1.34 23.60 -1.15
N THR A 223 2.10 24.48 -1.80
CA THR A 223 3.20 25.22 -1.17
C THR A 223 2.92 26.71 -1.02
N THR A 224 1.71 27.15 -1.37
CA THR A 224 1.28 28.56 -1.29
C THR A 224 0.75 28.94 0.09
N GLY A 225 0.56 27.96 0.98
CA GLY A 225 0.03 28.22 2.32
C GLY A 225 -1.40 28.77 2.29
N GLY A 226 -2.22 28.28 1.35
CA GLY A 226 -3.55 28.82 1.09
C GLY A 226 -3.54 30.15 0.33
N LEU A 227 -2.74 30.25 -0.74
CA LEU A 227 -2.61 31.45 -1.58
C LEU A 227 -2.06 32.68 -0.84
N ASN A 228 -1.21 32.47 0.16
CA ASN A 228 -0.57 33.55 0.92
C ASN A 228 0.88 33.81 0.50
N GLN A 229 1.55 32.85 -0.12
CA GLN A 229 2.92 33.03 -0.59
C GLN A 229 3.12 32.43 -1.97
N ARG A 230 4.12 32.94 -2.68
CA ARG A 230 4.55 32.38 -3.96
C ARG A 230 4.82 30.88 -3.84
N GLY A 231 4.21 30.09 -4.72
CA GLY A 231 4.30 28.64 -4.65
C GLY A 231 3.57 27.93 -5.77
N THR A 232 3.40 26.62 -5.62
CA THR A 232 2.65 25.80 -6.57
C THR A 232 1.60 24.95 -5.87
N ILE A 233 0.48 24.78 -6.55
CA ILE A 233 -0.61 23.89 -6.20
C ILE A 233 -0.62 22.77 -7.22
N GLU A 234 -0.49 21.52 -6.78
CA GLU A 234 -0.60 20.31 -7.60
C GLU A 234 -1.86 19.55 -7.25
N ILE A 235 -2.72 19.35 -8.24
CA ILE A 235 -4.01 18.67 -8.12
C ILE A 235 -4.09 17.54 -9.12
N TYR A 236 -4.72 16.44 -8.73
CA TYR A 236 -5.08 15.34 -9.63
C TYR A 236 -6.56 15.45 -9.96
N ILE A 237 -6.83 15.58 -11.26
CA ILE A 237 -8.17 15.74 -11.86
C ILE A 237 -8.51 14.57 -12.76
#